data_AF-X1MR84-F1
#
_entry.id   AF-X1MR84-F1
#
_cell.length_a   1.000
_cell.length_b   1.000
_cell.length_c   1.000
_cell.angle_alpha   90.00
_cell.angle_beta   90.00
_cell.angle_gamma   90.00
#
_symmetry.space_group_name_H-M   'P 1'
#
loop_
_entity.id
_entity.type
_entity.pdbx_description
1 polymer ?
#
loop_
_entity_poly.entity_id
_entity_poly.type
_entity_poly.pdbx_seq_one_letter_code
_entity_poly.pdbx_strand_id
1 'polypeptide(L)' 'ANMVNRAADKAVQIHGAKAFLIGHPVEELYHRIRVTRVGTGSDEMQRLTIAKAILKD' A
#
# COMPACT_ATOMS: atom_id res chain seq x y z
N ALA A 1 7.15 -0.44 -0.42
CA ALA A 1 5.72 -0.51 -0.80
C ALA A 1 4.91 0.79 -0.59
N ASN A 2 5.27 1.65 0.37
CA ASN A 2 4.43 2.81 0.73
C ASN A 2 4.19 3.84 -0.41
N MET A 3 5.15 4.04 -1.32
CA MET A 3 4.97 4.96 -2.44
C MET A 3 3.85 4.52 -3.40
N VAL A 4 3.83 3.24 -3.78
CA VAL A 4 2.83 2.72 -4.72
C VAL A 4 1.42 2.70 -4.12
N ASN A 5 1.30 2.45 -2.81
CA ASN A 5 0.02 2.56 -2.10
C ASN A 5 -0.52 4.00 -2.16
N ARG A 6 0.31 5.02 -1.88
CA ARG A 6 -0.12 6.43 -2.00
C ARG A 6 -0.52 6.81 -3.42
N ALA A 7 0.14 6.25 -4.44
CA ALA A 7 -0.24 6.49 -5.83
C ALA A 7 -1.60 5.86 -6.16
N ALA A 8 -1.84 4.63 -5.68
CA ALA A 8 -3.13 3.95 -5.83
C ALA A 8 -4.26 4.71 -5.12
N ASP A 9 -4.03 5.20 -3.89
CA ASP A 9 -5.00 6.04 -3.16
C ASP A 9 -5.39 7.29 -3.96
N LYS A 10 -4.41 7.96 -4.56
CA LYS A 10 -4.66 9.13 -5.42
C LYS A 10 -5.43 8.76 -6.68
N ALA A 11 -5.13 7.61 -7.29
CA ALA A 11 -5.87 7.12 -8.46
C ALA A 11 -7.34 6.89 -8.12
N VAL A 12 -7.64 6.29 -6.95
CA VAL A 12 -9.01 6.13 -6.45
C VAL A 12 -9.69 7.50 -6.30
N GLN A 13 -9.02 8.46 -5.65
CA GLN A 13 -9.58 9.79 -5.45
C GLN A 13 -9.88 10.53 -6.76
N ILE A 14 -9.01 10.43 -7.77
CA ILE A 14 -9.18 11.08 -9.08
C ILE A 14 -10.39 10.50 -9.84
N HIS A 15 -10.58 9.19 -9.79
CA HIS A 15 -11.67 8.51 -10.49
C HIS A 15 -12.99 8.54 -9.70
N GLY A 16 -12.93 8.91 -8.41
CA GLY A 16 -14.09 9.03 -7.53
C GLY A 16 -14.85 7.72 -7.38
N ALA A 17 -16.19 7.79 -7.32
CA ALA A 17 -17.04 6.62 -7.12
C ALA A 17 -16.82 5.49 -8.14
N LYS A 18 -16.37 5.82 -9.37
CA LYS A 18 -16.11 4.83 -10.42
C LYS A 18 -14.98 3.87 -10.06
N ALA A 19 -13.98 4.32 -9.29
CA ALA A 19 -12.89 3.47 -8.85
C ALA A 19 -13.28 2.39 -7.83
N PHE A 20 -14.54 2.40 -7.35
CA PHE A 20 -15.08 1.35 -6.48
C PHE A 20 -16.03 0.39 -7.23
N LEU A 21 -16.30 0.64 -8.51
CA LEU A 21 -17.13 -0.26 -9.30
C LEU A 21 -16.32 -1.50 -9.68
N ILE A 22 -16.92 -2.67 -9.46
CA ILE A 22 -16.33 -3.96 -9.81
C ILE A 22 -15.98 -3.96 -11.30
N GLY A 23 -14.72 -4.33 -11.60
CA GLY A 23 -14.20 -4.38 -12.96
C GLY A 23 -13.63 -3.05 -13.46
N HIS A 24 -13.67 -1.98 -12.65
CA HIS A 24 -12.90 -0.78 -12.95
C HIS A 24 -11.40 -1.06 -12.71
N PRO A 25 -10.47 -0.72 -13.62
CA PRO A 25 -9.06 -1.08 -13.47
C PRO A 25 -8.40 -0.59 -12.17
N VAL A 26 -8.82 0.58 -11.69
CA VAL A 26 -8.32 1.16 -10.42
C VAL A 26 -8.78 0.35 -9.19
N GLU A 27 -9.96 -0.28 -9.23
CA GLU A 27 -10.46 -1.13 -8.14
C GLU A 27 -9.54 -2.35 -7.97
N GLU A 28 -9.33 -3.12 -9.03
CA GLU A 28 -8.44 -4.29 -9.02
C GLU A 28 -7.01 -3.92 -8.60
N LEU A 29 -6.49 -2.84 -9.19
CA LEU A 29 -5.14 -2.36 -8.91
C LEU A 29 -4.98 -1.99 -7.43
N TYR A 30 -5.94 -1.27 -6.86
CA TYR A 30 -5.94 -0.86 -5.46
C TYR A 30 -5.91 -2.09 -4.54
N HIS A 31 -6.76 -3.10 -4.80
CA HIS A 31 -6.80 -4.34 -4.03
C HIS A 31 -5.47 -5.11 -4.08
N ARG A 32 -4.88 -5.24 -5.28
CA ARG A 32 -3.60 -5.94 -5.46
C ARG A 32 -2.45 -5.22 -4.77
N ILE A 33 -2.41 -3.89 -4.82
CA ILE A 33 -1.34 -3.12 -4.17
C ILE A 33 -1.50 -3.16 -2.65
N ARG A 34 -2.73 -3.16 -2.13
CA ARG A 34 -2.98 -3.05 -0.68
C ARG A 34 -2.36 -4.19 0.12
N VAL A 35 -2.24 -5.38 -0.45
CA VAL A 35 -1.62 -6.55 0.21
C VAL A 35 -0.13 -6.34 0.50
N THR A 36 0.55 -5.50 -0.29
CA THR A 36 2.00 -5.26 -0.16
C THR A 36 2.40 -4.58 1.15
N ARG A 37 1.45 -4.04 1.91
CA ARG A 37 1.67 -3.46 3.24
C ARG A 37 1.77 -4.50 4.35
N VAL A 38 1.41 -5.75 4.07
CA VAL A 38 1.41 -6.88 5.02
C VAL A 38 2.23 -8.04 4.47
N GLY A 39 2.17 -8.26 3.16
CA GLY A 39 2.95 -9.27 2.47
C GLY A 39 4.45 -9.13 2.77
N THR A 40 5.12 -10.25 3.03
CA THR A 40 6.55 -10.30 3.39
C THR A 40 6.93 -9.56 4.70
N GLY A 41 5.94 -9.25 5.54
CA GLY A 41 6.11 -8.51 6.79
C GLY A 41 5.49 -7.13 6.69
N SER A 42 4.71 -6.75 7.71
CA SER A 42 4.01 -5.46 7.70
C SER A 42 4.96 -4.28 7.71
N ASP A 43 4.48 -3.13 7.25
CA ASP A 43 5.26 -1.88 7.32
C ASP A 43 5.77 -1.59 8.74
N GLU A 44 4.97 -1.89 9.76
CA GLU A 44 5.33 -1.73 11.18
C GLU A 44 6.47 -2.67 11.59
N MET A 45 6.41 -3.94 11.17
CA MET A 45 7.45 -4.91 11.46
C MET A 45 8.76 -4.55 10.74
N GLN A 46 8.68 -4.06 9.50
CA GLN A 46 9.86 -3.57 8.77
C GLN A 46 10.48 -2.36 9.51
N ARG A 47 9.67 -1.38 9.93
CA ARG A 47 10.17 -0.24 10.72
C ARG A 47 10.80 -0.67 12.04
N LEU A 48 10.20 -1.64 12.74
CA LEU A 48 10.74 -2.18 13.98
C LEU A 48 12.11 -2.84 13.77
N THR A 49 12.26 -3.65 12.71
CA THR A 49 13.54 -4.28 12.37
C THR A 49 14.61 -3.23 12.07
N ILE A 50 14.28 -2.20 11.30
CA ILE A 50 15.19 -1.09 11.00
C ILE A 50 15.58 -0.35 12.29
N ALA A 51 14.61 -0.03 13.16
CA ALA A 51 14.87 0.66 14.43
C ALA A 51 15.80 -0.17 15.34
N LYS A 52 15.58 -1.49 15.43
CA LYS A 52 16.46 -2.40 16.19
C LYS A 52 17.88 -2.44 15.62
N ALA A 53 18.04 -2.37 14.30
CA ALA A 53 19.36 -2.31 13.68
C ALA A 53 20.07 -1.00 14.03
N ILE A 54 19.38 0.14 13.89
CA ILE A 54 19.94 1.47 14.20
C ILE A 54 20.32 1.62 15.68
N LEU A 55 19.52 1.07 16.61
CA LEU A 55 19.78 1.18 18.05
C LEU A 55 20.85 0.19 18.58
N LYS A 56 21.28 -0.76 17.76
CA LYS A 56 22.32 -1.73 18.11
C LYS A 56 23.72 -1.20 17.76
N ASP A 57 23.79 -0.23 16.86
CA ASP A 57 24.98 0.58 16.57
C ASP A 57 25.11 1.74 17.58
#